data_AF-A0A6A6MAD0-F1
#
_entry.id   AF-A0A6A6MAD0-F1
#
_cell.length_a   1.000
_cell.length_b   1.000
_cell.length_c   1.000
_cell.angle_alpha   90.00
_cell.angle_beta   90.00
_cell.angle_gamma   90.00
#
_symmetry.space_group_name_H-M   'P 1'
#
loop_
_entity.id
_entity.type
_entity.pdbx_description
1 polymer ?
#
loop_
_entity_poly.entity_id
_entity_poly.type
_entity_poly.pdbx_seq_one_letter_code
_entity_poly.pdbx_strand_id
1 'polypeptide(L)'
;MDDNLIDAYVHQHQQHQQGFRVIGTFTVTTLENIAKEVKQKFPDKPIDKENVKNHMEHIKRCQFPAYDIFKNGMSGFPWDPISEIFTAEPEVWEQLIKDLLMLMMGGSNASQN
;
A
#
# COMPACT_ATOMS: atom_id res chain seq x y z
N MET A 1 -1.22 2.23 -12.91
CA MET A 1 0.22 2.53 -12.73
C MET A 1 0.57 2.43 -11.26
N ASP A 2 -0.29 3.01 -10.40
CA ASP A 2 -0.19 3.00 -8.94
C ASP A 2 0.02 1.61 -8.35
N ASP A 3 -0.80 0.62 -8.72
CA ASP A 3 -0.64 -0.77 -8.22
C ASP A 3 0.77 -1.31 -8.49
N ASN A 4 1.33 -1.03 -9.67
CA ASN A 4 2.66 -1.50 -10.03
C ASN A 4 3.78 -0.74 -9.29
N LEU A 5 3.53 0.52 -8.93
CA LEU A 5 4.44 1.33 -8.12
C LEU A 5 4.42 0.85 -6.66
N ILE A 6 3.23 0.52 -6.14
CA ILE A 6 3.04 -0.05 -4.79
C ILE A 6 3.67 -1.44 -4.72
N ASP A 7 3.44 -2.31 -5.71
CA ASP A 7 4.07 -3.63 -5.80
C ASP A 7 5.59 -3.52 -5.78
N ALA A 8 6.16 -2.67 -6.65
CA ALA A 8 7.60 -2.47 -6.72
C ALA A 8 8.14 -1.90 -5.40
N TYR A 9 7.40 -1.00 -4.76
CA TYR A 9 7.75 -0.49 -3.43
C TYR A 9 7.81 -1.62 -2.39
N VAL A 10 6.76 -2.42 -2.27
CA VAL A 10 6.66 -3.51 -1.29
C VAL A 10 7.76 -4.54 -1.54
N HIS A 11 7.97 -4.92 -2.80
CA HIS A 11 9.01 -5.85 -3.19
C HIS A 11 10.41 -5.33 -2.80
N GLN A 12 10.76 -4.09 -3.18
CA GLN A 12 12.06 -3.51 -2.84
C GLN A 12 12.23 -3.32 -1.32
N HIS A 13 11.16 -2.98 -0.59
CA HIS A 13 11.19 -2.88 0.87
C HIS A 13 11.49 -4.22 1.54
N GLN A 14 10.85 -5.30 1.08
CA GLN A 14 11.07 -6.66 1.58
C GLN A 14 12.50 -7.15 1.28
N GLN A 15 13.02 -6.87 0.08
CA GLN A 15 14.36 -7.28 -0.33
C GLN A 15 15.48 -6.49 0.37
N HIS A 16 15.25 -5.21 0.68
CA HIS A 16 16.30 -4.28 1.10
C HIS A 16 16.00 -3.55 2.41
N GLN A 17 15.43 -4.25 3.40
CA GLN A 17 15.09 -3.72 4.73
C GLN A 17 16.18 -2.79 5.32
N GLN A 18 17.46 -3.17 5.18
CA GLN A 18 18.59 -2.33 5.53
C GLN A 18 18.99 -1.42 4.36
N GLY A 19 18.88 -0.10 4.54
CA GLY A 19 19.28 0.88 3.54
C GLY A 19 18.19 1.26 2.54
N PHE A 20 16.98 0.69 2.64
CA PHE A 20 15.82 1.15 1.87
C PHE A 20 15.51 2.62 2.14
N ARG A 21 15.55 3.00 3.43
CA ARG A 21 15.42 4.37 3.92
C ARG A 21 16.58 4.72 4.85
N VAL A 22 17.05 5.96 4.77
CA VAL A 22 18.00 6.56 5.72
C VAL A 22 17.32 7.80 6.30
N ILE A 23 17.18 7.84 7.64
CA ILE A 23 16.51 8.95 8.36
C ILE A 23 15.09 9.20 7.77
N GLY A 24 14.34 8.12 7.54
CA GLY A 24 12.96 8.17 7.04
C GLY A 24 12.78 8.49 5.54
N THR A 25 13.86 8.80 4.82
CA THR A 25 13.83 9.13 3.38
C THR A 25 14.39 7.99 2.54
N PHE A 26 13.80 7.73 1.37
CA PHE A 26 14.33 6.76 0.42
C PHE A 26 15.76 7.11 0.00
N THR A 27 16.62 6.10 -0.08
CA THR A 27 17.93 6.30 -0.71
C THR A 27 17.76 6.45 -2.22
N VAL A 28 18.73 7.10 -2.85
CA VAL A 28 18.74 7.27 -4.31
C VAL A 28 18.69 5.92 -5.01
N THR A 29 19.46 4.95 -4.51
CA THR A 29 19.48 3.57 -5.01
C THR A 29 18.11 2.90 -4.95
N THR A 30 17.37 3.08 -3.85
CA THR A 30 15.99 2.58 -3.72
C THR A 30 15.08 3.14 -4.81
N LEU A 31 15.08 4.46 -5.01
CA LEU A 31 14.23 5.09 -6.02
C LEU A 31 14.60 4.65 -7.44
N GLU A 32 15.90 4.46 -7.71
CA GLU A 32 16.39 3.95 -8.99
C GLU A 32 15.99 2.49 -9.24
N ASN A 33 16.04 1.65 -8.21
CA ASN A 33 15.58 0.25 -8.30
C ASN A 33 14.07 0.16 -8.56
N ILE A 34 13.26 0.93 -7.82
CA ILE A 34 11.82 1.01 -8.05
C ILE A 34 11.55 1.52 -9.48
N ALA A 35 12.21 2.58 -9.92
CA ALA A 35 12.05 3.11 -11.27
C ALA A 35 12.39 2.07 -12.35
N LYS A 36 13.46 1.29 -12.15
CA LYS A 36 13.83 0.19 -13.06
C LYS A 36 12.75 -0.88 -13.14
N GLU A 37 12.22 -1.32 -12.00
CA GLU A 37 11.17 -2.34 -11.93
C GLU A 37 9.86 -1.85 -12.60
N VAL A 38 9.44 -0.62 -12.32
CA VAL A 38 8.25 -0.05 -12.97
C VAL A 38 8.48 0.18 -14.47
N LYS A 39 9.68 0.59 -14.88
CA LYS A 39 10.01 0.76 -16.31
C LYS A 39 9.98 -0.54 -17.10
N GLN A 40 10.25 -1.68 -16.47
CA GLN A 40 10.07 -2.99 -17.13
C GLN A 40 8.61 -3.26 -17.50
N LYS A 41 7.66 -2.78 -16.68
CA LYS A 41 6.22 -2.92 -16.93
C LYS A 41 5.66 -1.84 -17.87
N PHE A 42 6.36 -0.71 -18.01
CA PHE A 42 5.96 0.42 -18.86
C PHE A 42 7.16 0.96 -19.66
N PRO A 43 7.69 0.20 -20.63
CA PRO A 43 8.93 0.53 -21.34
C PRO A 43 8.84 1.84 -22.13
N ASP A 44 7.65 2.18 -22.64
CA ASP A 44 7.43 3.37 -23.47
C ASP A 44 7.28 4.67 -22.66
N LYS A 45 7.25 4.58 -21.32
CA LYS A 45 7.11 5.75 -20.45
C LYS A 45 8.46 6.27 -19.98
N PRO A 46 8.66 7.60 -19.92
CA PRO A 46 9.85 8.19 -19.29
C PRO A 46 9.70 8.07 -17.77
N ILE A 47 10.13 6.93 -17.24
CA ILE A 47 10.13 6.65 -15.81
C ILE A 47 11.55 6.78 -15.28
N ASP A 48 11.75 7.78 -14.43
CA ASP A 48 12.96 7.96 -13.64
C ASP A 48 12.63 8.03 -12.13
N LYS A 49 13.67 8.22 -11.32
CA LYS A 49 13.55 8.29 -9.86
C LYS A 49 12.70 9.45 -9.35
N GLU A 50 12.69 10.57 -10.08
CA GLU A 50 11.95 11.78 -9.71
C GLU A 50 10.46 11.57 -10.03
N ASN A 51 10.13 10.94 -11.16
CA ASN A 51 8.77 10.49 -11.46
C ASN A 51 8.26 9.57 -10.35
N VAL A 52 9.05 8.55 -9.97
CA VAL A 52 8.67 7.59 -8.92
C VAL A 52 8.46 8.28 -7.58
N LYS A 53 9.38 9.16 -7.17
CA LYS A 53 9.29 9.88 -5.90
C LYS A 53 8.03 10.73 -5.84
N ASN A 54 7.78 11.57 -6.84
CA ASN A 54 6.62 12.46 -6.87
C ASN A 54 5.30 11.68 -6.90
N HIS A 55 5.26 10.57 -7.64
CA HIS A 55 4.08 9.70 -7.69
C HIS A 55 3.84 8.99 -6.35
N MET A 56 4.90 8.53 -5.68
CA MET A 56 4.80 7.90 -4.37
C MET A 56 4.32 8.91 -3.30
N GLU A 57 4.79 10.15 -3.35
CA GLU A 57 4.27 11.22 -2.49
C GLU A 57 2.78 11.48 -2.70
N HIS A 58 2.33 11.43 -3.96
CA HIS A 58 0.91 11.53 -4.28
C HIS A 58 0.10 10.36 -3.70
N ILE A 59 0.52 9.11 -3.94
CA ILE A 59 -0.15 7.91 -3.40
C ILE A 59 -0.23 7.98 -1.88
N LYS A 60 0.87 8.35 -1.20
CA LYS A 60 0.90 8.49 0.26
C LYS A 60 -0.15 9.48 0.77
N ARG A 61 -0.35 10.61 0.08
CA ARG A 61 -1.39 11.59 0.46
C ARG A 61 -2.80 11.03 0.26
N CYS A 62 -3.04 10.33 -0.84
CA CYS A 62 -4.34 9.72 -1.13
C CYS A 62 -4.69 8.58 -0.18
N GLN A 63 -3.70 7.81 0.29
CA GLN A 63 -3.90 6.67 1.18
C GLN A 63 -3.79 7.00 2.68
N PHE A 64 -3.39 8.22 3.04
CA PHE A 64 -3.31 8.65 4.45
C PHE A 64 -4.63 8.46 5.22
N PRO A 65 -5.81 8.76 4.66
CA PRO A 65 -7.08 8.49 5.34
C PRO A 65 -7.30 7.00 5.62
N ALA A 66 -6.91 6.11 4.69
CA ALA A 66 -7.02 4.67 4.90
C ALA A 66 -6.10 4.21 6.05
N TYR A 67 -4.85 4.68 6.07
CA TYR A 67 -3.92 4.39 7.17
C TYR A 67 -4.49 4.78 8.54
N ASP A 68 -5.09 5.96 8.64
CA ASP A 68 -5.70 6.44 9.88
C ASP A 68 -6.87 5.55 10.34
N ILE A 69 -7.73 5.14 9.40
CA ILE A 69 -8.86 4.23 9.66
C ILE A 69 -8.36 2.87 10.18
N PHE A 70 -7.39 2.25 9.50
CA PHE A 70 -6.89 0.94 9.92
C PHE A 70 -6.15 1.02 11.26
N LYS A 71 -5.34 2.06 11.46
CA LYS A 71 -4.53 2.21 12.69
C LYS A 71 -5.36 2.50 13.92
N ASN A 72 -6.40 3.33 13.80
CA ASN A 72 -7.15 3.84 14.95
C ASN A 72 -8.58 3.26 15.05
N GLY A 73 -9.13 2.73 13.96
CA GLY A 73 -10.56 2.43 13.84
C GLY A 73 -10.92 0.98 13.56
N MET A 74 -9.97 0.08 13.25
CA MET A 74 -10.28 -1.32 12.92
C MET A 74 -9.47 -2.32 13.75
N SER A 75 -10.18 -3.14 14.53
CA SER A 75 -9.61 -4.30 15.20
C SER A 75 -9.30 -5.43 14.21
N GLY A 76 -8.22 -6.17 14.43
CA GLY A 76 -7.84 -7.32 13.59
C GLY A 76 -6.85 -7.02 12.47
N PHE A 77 -6.42 -5.75 12.33
CA PHE A 77 -5.40 -5.32 11.38
C PHE A 77 -4.18 -4.72 12.11
N PRO A 78 -3.37 -5.53 12.81
CA PRO A 78 -2.12 -5.03 13.40
C PRO A 78 -1.18 -4.42 12.35
N TRP A 79 -0.56 -3.30 12.72
CA TRP A 79 0.52 -2.70 11.94
C TRP A 79 1.85 -3.40 12.26
N ASP A 80 2.51 -3.96 11.25
CA ASP A 80 3.87 -4.48 11.39
C ASP A 80 4.90 -3.35 11.16
N PRO A 81 5.66 -2.92 12.19
CA PRO A 81 6.64 -1.85 12.06
C PRO A 81 7.88 -2.26 11.26
N ILE A 82 8.13 -3.57 11.05
CA ILE A 82 9.28 -4.07 10.29
C ILE A 82 8.95 -4.09 8.80
N SER A 83 7.79 -4.65 8.44
CA SER A 83 7.36 -4.75 7.04
C SER A 83 6.65 -3.49 6.55
N GLU A 84 6.31 -2.56 7.44
CA GLU A 84 5.51 -1.35 7.18
C GLU A 84 4.19 -1.66 6.44
N ILE A 85 3.52 -2.74 6.82
CA ILE A 85 2.23 -3.17 6.27
C ILE A 85 1.27 -3.58 7.39
N PHE A 86 -0.03 -3.47 7.12
CA PHE A 86 -1.04 -4.10 7.96
C PHE A 86 -1.05 -5.61 7.70
N THR A 87 -0.87 -6.40 8.75
CA THR A 87 -0.95 -7.85 8.69
C THR A 87 -2.29 -8.28 9.27
N ALA A 88 -2.98 -9.19 8.59
CA ALA A 88 -4.19 -9.81 9.10
C ALA A 88 -4.37 -11.16 8.41
N GLU A 89 -5.09 -12.07 9.07
CA GLU A 89 -5.43 -13.37 8.49
C GLU A 89 -6.31 -13.18 7.24
N PRO A 90 -6.20 -14.05 6.22
CA PRO A 90 -7.02 -13.97 5.00
C PRO A 90 -8.52 -13.84 5.28
N GLU A 91 -9.03 -14.54 6.28
CA GLU A 91 -10.43 -14.54 6.69
C GLU A 91 -10.88 -13.15 7.17
N VAL A 92 -9.99 -12.39 7.82
CA VAL A 92 -10.28 -11.03 8.30
C VAL A 92 -10.39 -10.07 7.12
N TRP A 93 -9.52 -10.21 6.10
CA TRP A 93 -9.62 -9.44 4.86
C TRP A 93 -10.90 -9.77 4.09
N GLU A 94 -11.24 -11.06 3.97
CA GLU A 94 -12.46 -11.50 3.30
C GLU A 94 -13.72 -10.96 3.98
N GLN A 95 -13.75 -10.97 5.31
CA GLN A 95 -14.90 -10.46 6.07
C GLN A 95 -15.09 -8.96 5.82
N LEU A 96 -14.01 -8.17 5.85
CA LEU A 96 -14.07 -6.73 5.54
C LEU A 96 -14.63 -6.48 4.13
N ILE A 97 -14.18 -7.25 3.14
CA ILE A 97 -14.67 -7.13 1.75
C ILE A 97 -16.17 -7.49 1.69
N LYS A 98 -16.60 -8.57 2.36
CA LYS A 98 -18.01 -8.97 2.42
C LYS A 98 -18.87 -7.87 3.04
N ASP A 99 -18.44 -7.29 4.16
CA ASP A 99 -19.17 -6.24 4.85
C ASP A 99 -19.32 -4.98 3.98
N LEU A 100 -18.25 -4.57 3.29
CA LEU A 100 -18.28 -3.44 2.34
C LEU A 100 -19.22 -3.71 1.17
N LEU A 101 -19.18 -4.92 0.60
CA LEU A 101 -20.09 -5.31 -0.49
C LEU A 101 -21.55 -5.32 -0.02
N MET A 102 -21.84 -5.82 1.18
CA MET A 102 -23.19 -5.82 1.75
C MET A 102 -23.71 -4.39 1.97
N LEU A 103 -22.86 -3.47 2.43
CA LEU A 103 -23.23 -2.06 2.59
C LEU A 103 -23.53 -1.40 1.24
N MET A 104 -22.72 -1.67 0.20
CA MET A 104 -22.91 -1.09 -1.14
C MET A 104 -24.12 -1.66 -1.88
N MET A 105 -24.54 -2.88 -1.57
CA MET A 105 -25.73 -3.52 -2.16
C MET A 105 -27.04 -3.16 -1.44
N GLY A 106 -27.03 -2.16 -0.56
CA GLY A 106 -28.24 -1.62 0.08
C GLY A 106 -28.75 -2.46 1.24
N GLY A 107 -27.86 -2.82 2.18
CA GLY A 107 -28.14 -3.65 3.36
C GLY A 107 -29.53 -3.44 3.98
N SER A 108 -30.47 -4.31 3.60
CA SER A 108 -31.68 -4.60 4.36
C SER A 108 -31.45 -5.90 5.09
N ASN A 109 -30.99 -5.82 6.33
CA ASN A 109 -31.32 -6.83 7.33
C ASN A 109 -32.23 -6.16 8.34
N ALA A 110 -33.52 -6.34 8.06
CA ALA A 110 -34.57 -6.30 9.05
C ALA A 110 -34.15 -7.16 10.26
N SER A 111 -34.51 -6.64 11.43
CA SER A 111 -34.50 -7.27 12.73
C SER A 111 -34.61 -8.79 12.69
N GLN A 112 -33.72 -9.49 13.39
CA GLN A 112 -34.07 -10.76 14.01
C GLN A 112 -33.51 -10.83 15.43
N ASN A 113 -34.48 -10.68 16.36
CA ASN A 113 -34.55 -11.01 17.79
C ASN A 113 -33.54 -10.45 18.78
#